data_AF-A0A8S8XN62-F1
#
_entry.id   AF-A0A8S8XN62-F1
#
_cell.length_a   1.000
_cell.length_b   1.000
_cell.length_c   1.000
_cell.angle_alpha   90.00
_cell.angle_beta   90.00
_cell.angle_gamma   90.00
#
_symmetry.space_group_name_H-M   'P 1'
#
loop_
_entity.id
_entity.type
_entity.pdbx_description
1 polymer ?
#
loop_
_entity_poly.entity_id
_entity_poly.type
_entity_poly.pdbx_seq_one_letter_code
_entity_poly.pdbx_strand_id
1 'polypeptide(L)' 'MGVDVSEAEPKGFFMESDDDGYELYKTVEEKVRTAVELDNRLDLLLEKGFKSDVTKLRFRVRQLTGFDEVEARINELI' A
#
# COMPACT_ATOMS: atom_id res chain seq x y z
N MET A 1 10.50 10.64 10.19
CA MET A 1 9.98 10.02 8.96
C MET A 1 9.50 11.16 8.08
N GLY A 2 10.14 11.40 6.94
CA GLY A 2 9.59 12.28 5.93
C GLY A 2 8.44 11.55 5.26
N VAL A 3 7.23 11.73 5.78
CA VAL A 3 6.04 11.22 5.12
C VAL A 3 5.83 12.14 3.94
N ASP A 4 6.01 11.62 2.72
CA ASP A 4 5.64 12.32 1.51
C ASP A 4 4.12 12.48 1.50
N VAL A 5 3.66 13.67 1.89
CA VAL A 5 2.25 14.03 1.96
C VAL A 5 1.74 14.61 0.64
N SER A 6 2.52 14.55 -0.45
CA SER A 6 2.08 15.00 -1.78
C SER A 6 0.83 14.25 -2.26
N GLU A 7 0.67 12.99 -1.86
CA GLU A 7 -0.55 12.19 -2.15
C GLU A 7 -1.71 12.49 -1.17
N ALA A 8 -1.43 13.11 -0.02
CA ALA A 8 -2.41 13.51 0.99
C ALA A 8 -2.74 15.01 0.94
N GLU A 9 -2.07 15.79 0.09
CA GLU A 9 -2.55 17.11 -0.29
C GLU A 9 -3.93 16.93 -0.95
N PRO A 10 -4.91 17.79 -0.61
CA PRO A 10 -6.26 17.68 -1.14
C PRO A 10 -6.30 18.14 -2.60
N LYS A 11 -5.51 17.53 -3.51
CA LYS A 11 -5.67 17.73 -4.94
C LYS A 11 -7.06 17.30 -5.39
N GLY A 12 -7.67 16.31 -4.72
CA GLY A 12 -9.06 15.90 -4.95
C GLY A 12 -10.14 16.91 -4.51
N PHE A 13 -9.83 17.84 -3.61
CA PHE A 13 -10.82 18.84 -3.14
C PHE A 13 -10.77 20.15 -3.96
N PHE A 14 -9.73 20.31 -4.79
CA PHE A 14 -9.52 21.45 -5.69
C PHE A 14 -9.42 21.03 -7.17
N MET A 15 -9.93 19.85 -7.53
CA MET A 15 -10.00 19.42 -8.93
C MET A 15 -11.08 20.25 -9.66
N GLU A 16 -10.67 20.90 -10.75
CA GLU A 16 -11.55 21.77 -11.57
C GLU A 16 -12.62 20.97 -12.34
N SER A 17 -12.55 19.63 -12.34
CA SER A 17 -13.51 18.74 -13.02
C SER A 17 -13.83 17.48 -12.20
N ASP A 18 -15.09 17.01 -12.27
CA ASP A 18 -15.57 15.79 -11.58
C ASP A 18 -14.83 14.51 -12.05
N ASP A 19 -14.38 14.47 -13.31
CA ASP A 19 -13.68 13.31 -13.90
C ASP A 19 -12.31 13.07 -13.23
N ASP A 20 -11.58 14.13 -12.89
CA ASP A 20 -10.26 14.02 -12.26
C ASP A 20 -10.36 13.44 -10.83
N GLY A 21 -11.42 13.80 -10.10
CA GLY A 21 -11.69 13.28 -8.76
C GLY A 21 -12.03 11.80 -8.77
N TYR A 22 -12.77 11.36 -9.79
CA TYR A 22 -13.14 9.95 -9.99
C TYR A 22 -11.91 9.08 -10.29
N GLU A 23 -11.00 9.53 -11.15
CA GLU A 23 -9.78 8.79 -11.47
C GLU A 23 -8.82 8.69 -10.27
N LEU A 24 -8.73 9.75 -9.45
CA LEU A 24 -7.97 9.69 -8.19
C LEU A 24 -8.56 8.65 -7.22
N TYR A 25 -9.89 8.66 -7.05
CA TYR A 25 -10.57 7.68 -6.22
C TYR A 25 -10.28 6.25 -6.67
N LYS A 26 -10.41 5.98 -7.97
CA LYS A 26 -10.16 4.67 -8.55
C LYS A 26 -8.71 4.21 -8.32
N THR A 27 -7.75 5.10 -8.50
CA THR A 27 -6.33 4.83 -8.25
C THR A 27 -6.09 4.44 -6.78
N VAL A 28 -6.70 5.17 -5.84
CA VAL A 28 -6.60 4.86 -4.41
C VAL A 28 -7.29 3.53 -4.08
N GLU A 29 -8.45 3.26 -4.68
CA GLU A 29 -9.17 1.99 -4.49
C GLU A 29 -8.31 0.79 -4.91
N GLU A 30 -7.66 0.86 -6.07
CA GLU A 30 -6.74 -0.17 -6.56
C GLU A 30 -5.54 -0.36 -5.64
N LYS A 31 -4.95 0.73 -5.12
CA LYS A 31 -3.87 0.66 -4.13
C LYS A 31 -4.32 -0.02 -2.84
N VAL A 32 -5.51 0.30 -2.33
CA VAL A 32 -6.07 -0.32 -1.11
C VAL A 32 -6.33 -1.81 -1.34
N ARG A 33 -6.88 -2.19 -2.49
CA ARG A 33 -7.10 -3.60 -2.85
C ARG A 33 -5.79 -4.39 -2.83
N THR A 34 -4.76 -3.85 -3.47
CA THR A 34 -3.41 -4.45 -3.49
C THR A 34 -2.83 -4.56 -2.08
N ALA A 35 -2.98 -3.52 -1.27
CA ALA A 35 -2.50 -3.53 0.11
C ALA A 35 -3.16 -4.62 0.96
N VAL A 36 -4.46 -4.85 0.80
CA VAL A 36 -5.19 -5.92 1.51
C VAL A 36 -4.68 -7.30 1.09
N GLU A 37 -4.45 -7.53 -0.20
CA GLU A 37 -3.90 -8.81 -0.69
C GLU A 37 -2.50 -9.09 -0.15
N LEU A 38 -1.63 -8.08 -0.14
CA LEU A 38 -0.29 -8.20 0.44
C LEU A 38 -0.33 -8.44 1.94
N ASP A 39 -1.22 -7.77 2.70
CA ASP A 39 -1.34 -7.98 4.15
C ASP A 39 -1.79 -9.40 4.49
N ASN A 40 -2.74 -9.96 3.72
CA ASN A 40 -3.16 -11.35 3.86
C ASN A 40 -1.98 -12.33 3.64
N ARG A 41 -1.11 -12.05 2.67
CA ARG A 41 0.09 -12.87 2.43
C ARG A 41 1.12 -12.73 3.56
N LEU A 42 1.20 -11.56 4.20
CA LEU A 42 2.05 -11.36 5.37
C LEU A 42 1.61 -12.19 6.59
N ASP A 43 0.32 -12.51 6.72
CA ASP A 43 -0.15 -13.41 7.79
C ASP A 43 0.42 -14.83 7.63
N LEU A 44 0.54 -15.33 6.40
CA LEU A 44 1.19 -16.63 6.13
C LEU A 44 2.66 -16.63 6.57
N LEU A 45 3.37 -15.52 6.34
CA LEU A 45 4.75 -15.34 6.81
C LEU A 45 4.83 -15.24 8.33
N LEU A 46 3.83 -14.62 8.97
CA LEU A 46 3.76 -14.49 10.41
C LEU A 46 3.61 -15.87 11.07
N GLU A 47 2.76 -16.73 10.52
CA GLU A 47 2.58 -18.12 10.96
C GLU A 47 3.87 -18.93 10.83
N LYS A 48 4.65 -18.70 9.76
CA LYS A 48 5.97 -19.31 9.56
C LYS A 48 7.07 -18.75 10.47
N GLY A 49 6.79 -17.71 11.27
CA GLY A 49 7.71 -17.15 12.26
C GLY A 49 8.53 -15.95 11.79
N PHE A 50 8.29 -15.39 10.59
CA PHE A 50 9.00 -14.23 10.04
C PHE A 50 8.54 -12.88 10.66
N LYS A 51 8.44 -12.82 11.99
CA LYS A 51 7.86 -11.68 12.72
C LYS A 51 8.50 -10.32 12.41
N SER A 52 9.83 -10.29 12.23
CA SER A 52 10.56 -9.04 11.95
C SER A 52 10.27 -8.53 10.54
N ASP A 53 10.37 -9.39 9.52
CA ASP A 53 10.05 -9.04 8.13
C ASP A 53 8.58 -8.61 8.00
N VAL A 54 7.65 -9.37 8.59
CA VAL A 54 6.21 -9.03 8.58
C VAL A 54 5.96 -7.64 9.16
N THR A 55 6.58 -7.29 10.28
CA THR A 55 6.39 -5.98 10.91
C THR A 55 6.83 -4.83 10.00
N LYS A 56 7.98 -4.99 9.33
CA LYS A 56 8.52 -3.97 8.40
C LYS A 56 7.67 -3.86 7.14
N LEU A 57 7.32 -4.99 6.54
CA LEU A 57 6.53 -5.03 5.31
C LEU A 57 5.11 -4.51 5.54
N ARG A 58 4.47 -4.87 6.65
CA ARG A 58 3.13 -4.40 7.02
C ARG A 58 3.08 -2.90 7.25
N PHE A 59 4.16 -2.31 7.78
CA PHE A 59 4.28 -0.86 7.86
C PHE A 59 4.27 -0.23 6.46
N ARG A 60 5.05 -0.78 5.52
CA ARG A 60 5.15 -0.28 4.14
C ARG A 60 3.83 -0.44 3.36
N VAL A 61 3.16 -1.59 3.50
CA VAL A 61 1.83 -1.84 2.91
C VAL A 61 0.81 -0.79 3.33
N ARG A 62 0.79 -0.41 4.62
CA ARG A 62 -0.14 0.61 5.15
C ARG A 62 0.16 2.03 4.67
N GLN A 63 1.36 2.29 4.17
CA GLN A 63 1.71 3.55 3.52
C GLN A 63 1.25 3.62 2.06
N LEU A 64 0.64 2.55 1.53
CA LEU A 64 0.19 2.43 0.15
C LEU A 64 1.29 2.70 -0.91
N THR A 65 2.54 2.38 -0.59
CA THR A 65 3.71 2.66 -1.42
C THR A 65 4.66 1.46 -1.49
N GLY A 66 5.41 1.36 -2.60
CA GLY A 66 6.45 0.34 -2.78
C GLY A 66 5.91 -1.10 -2.79
N PHE A 67 4.72 -1.32 -3.33
CA PHE A 67 4.08 -2.64 -3.37
C PHE A 67 4.91 -3.69 -4.12
N ASP A 68 5.54 -3.32 -5.23
CA ASP A 68 6.38 -4.24 -6.01
C ASP A 68 7.53 -4.82 -5.17
N GLU A 69 8.17 -3.98 -4.36
CA GLU A 69 9.25 -4.40 -3.47
C GLU A 69 8.73 -5.30 -2.33
N VAL A 70 7.54 -4.97 -1.78
CA VAL A 70 6.91 -5.80 -0.76
C VAL A 70 6.57 -7.18 -1.34
N GLU A 71 5.96 -7.22 -2.52
CA GLU A 71 5.59 -8.45 -3.20
C GLU A 71 6.80 -9.32 -3.53
N ALA A 72 7.84 -8.73 -4.12
CA ALA A 72 9.09 -9.42 -4.42
C ALA A 72 9.67 -10.05 -3.14
N ARG A 73 9.68 -9.30 -2.04
CA ARG A 73 10.18 -9.80 -0.76
C ARG A 73 9.32 -10.93 -0.18
N ILE A 74 8.00 -10.86 -0.31
CA ILE A 74 7.11 -11.95 0.11
C ILE A 74 7.38 -13.22 -0.71
N ASN A 75 7.56 -13.08 -2.02
CA ASN A 75 7.85 -14.20 -2.93
C ASN A 75 9.20 -14.87 -2.66
N GLU A 76 10.19 -14.13 -2.15
CA GLU A 76 11.47 -14.73 -1.71
C GLU A 76 11.34 -15.59 -0.44
N LEU A 77 10.33 -15.31 0.40
CA LEU A 77 10.16 -15.93 1.72
C LEU A 77 9.15 -17.09 1.72
N ILE A 78 8.40 -17.30 0.62
CA ILE A 78 7.40 -18.37 0.45
C ILE A 78 7.75 -19.24 -0.74
#